data_AF-Q56X42-F1
#
_entry.id   AF-Q56X42-F1
#
_cell.length_a   1.000
_cell.length_b   1.000
_cell.length_c   1.000
_cell.angle_alpha   90.00
_cell.angle_beta   90.00
_cell.angle_gamma   90.00
#
_symmetry.space_group_name_H-M   'P 1'
#
loop_
_entity.id
_entity.type
_entity.pdbx_description
1 polymer ?
#
loop_
_entity_poly.entity_id
_entity_poly.type
_entity_poly.pdbx_seq_one_letter_code
_entity_poly.pdbx_strand_id
1 'polypeptide(L)'
;NSGSDLHYTSLNNEDGPFVVDFYYHSHIEYRWGGEGLRKTLIRWASSLNEKKADNDEQIVTLAEHLSTDYCYTFTVKKPAAVPPVRELRKLLRIQALRCHVVYSQNGTRINVIPVLASRIQALRYLFVRWGIDMAKMAVFVGESGDTDYEGLLGGLHKSVVLKGVSCSACLHANRSYPLTDVISFESNNVVHASPDSDVRDALKKLELLKD
;
A
#
# COMPACT_ATOMS: atom_id res chain seq x y z
N ASN A 1 -1.70 -3.90 5.26
CA ASN A 1 -0.93 -2.67 4.97
C ASN A 1 0.26 -3.04 4.12
N SER A 2 0.76 -2.16 3.26
CA SER A 2 1.99 -2.45 2.50
C SER A 2 3.17 -2.57 3.47
N GLY A 3 4.07 -3.55 3.27
CA GLY A 3 5.17 -3.82 4.21
C GLY A 3 4.79 -4.69 5.42
N SER A 4 3.59 -5.27 5.47
CA SER A 4 3.20 -6.22 6.54
C SER A 4 3.53 -7.66 6.19
N ASP A 5 3.64 -8.51 7.21
CA ASP A 5 3.73 -9.95 7.05
C ASP A 5 2.46 -10.56 6.45
N LEU A 6 2.62 -11.76 5.88
CA LEU A 6 1.54 -12.57 5.35
C LEU A 6 1.22 -13.67 6.38
N HIS A 7 -0.07 -13.81 6.69
CA HIS A 7 -0.57 -14.82 7.61
C HIS A 7 -1.62 -15.68 6.95
N TYR A 8 -1.72 -16.93 7.38
CA TYR A 8 -2.76 -17.86 6.96
C TYR A 8 -3.29 -18.66 8.13
N THR A 9 -4.50 -19.20 7.99
CA THR A 9 -5.17 -19.95 9.06
C THR A 9 -4.39 -21.21 9.41
N SER A 10 -4.15 -21.42 10.71
CA SER A 10 -3.60 -22.67 11.19
C SER A 10 -4.68 -23.76 11.18
N LEU A 11 -4.31 -24.97 10.76
CA LEU A 11 -5.13 -26.17 10.98
C LEU A 11 -4.93 -26.76 12.38
N ASN A 12 -3.86 -26.34 13.08
CA ASN A 12 -3.52 -26.77 14.43
C ASN A 12 -3.88 -25.66 15.43
N ASN A 13 -4.77 -25.98 16.37
CA ASN A 13 -5.22 -25.02 17.40
C ASN A 13 -4.15 -24.68 18.44
N GLU A 14 -3.09 -25.49 18.57
CA GLU A 14 -2.02 -25.29 19.54
C GLU A 14 -1.13 -24.07 19.20
N ASP A 15 -0.95 -23.78 17.91
CA ASP A 15 -0.09 -22.69 17.43
C ASP A 15 -0.83 -21.35 17.24
N GLY A 16 -2.09 -21.28 17.70
CA GLY A 16 -2.97 -20.14 17.52
C GLY A 16 -3.69 -20.13 16.15
N PRO A 17 -4.58 -19.15 15.92
CA PRO A 17 -5.47 -19.16 14.75
C PRO A 17 -4.76 -18.85 13.43
N PHE A 18 -3.57 -18.23 13.48
CA PHE A 18 -2.84 -17.76 12.30
C PHE A 18 -1.35 -18.06 12.39
N VAL A 19 -0.78 -18.54 11.29
CA VAL A 19 0.65 -18.81 11.12
C VAL A 19 1.25 -17.79 10.17
N VAL A 20 2.45 -17.31 10.47
CA VAL A 20 3.23 -16.40 9.61
C VAL A 20 3.85 -17.19 8.46
N ASP A 21 3.79 -16.65 7.24
CA ASP A 21 4.56 -17.17 6.10
C ASP A 21 6.01 -16.66 6.13
N PHE A 22 6.91 -17.48 6.66
CA PHE A 22 8.36 -17.18 6.70
C PHE A 22 8.99 -17.06 5.30
N TYR A 23 8.46 -17.74 4.28
CA TYR A 23 8.98 -17.60 2.92
C TYR A 23 8.63 -16.24 2.33
N TYR A 24 7.44 -15.72 2.64
CA TYR A 24 7.07 -14.36 2.26
C TYR A 24 7.96 -13.33 2.96
N HIS A 25 8.28 -13.56 4.23
CA HIS A 25 9.21 -12.72 4.98
C HIS A 25 10.59 -12.65 4.31
N SER A 26 11.20 -13.80 3.98
CA SER A 26 12.46 -13.83 3.22
C SER A 26 12.33 -13.22 1.81
N HIS A 27 11.16 -13.32 1.19
CA HIS A 27 10.89 -12.72 -0.12
C HIS A 27 10.93 -11.19 -0.06
N ILE A 28 10.31 -10.57 0.94
CA ILE A 28 10.31 -9.11 1.08
C ILE A 28 11.64 -8.54 1.59
N GLU A 29 12.41 -9.33 2.34
CA GLU A 29 13.73 -8.94 2.83
C GLU A 29 14.76 -8.75 1.70
N TYR A 30 14.56 -9.42 0.56
CA TYR A 30 15.49 -9.40 -0.55
C TYR A 30 15.83 -7.96 -1.00
N ARG A 31 17.10 -7.57 -0.74
CA ARG A 31 17.67 -6.25 -1.07
C ARG A 31 17.00 -5.05 -0.40
N TRP A 32 16.33 -5.24 0.74
CA TRP A 32 15.67 -4.15 1.47
C TRP A 32 16.65 -3.08 1.98
N GLY A 33 17.88 -3.46 2.34
CA GLY A 33 18.93 -2.53 2.77
C GLY A 33 18.85 -2.09 4.24
N GLY A 34 17.72 -2.35 4.91
CA GLY A 34 17.55 -2.23 6.37
C GLY A 34 18.02 -0.89 6.93
N GLU A 35 18.87 -0.95 7.96
CA GLU A 35 19.33 0.24 8.70
C GLU A 35 20.12 1.23 7.83
N GLY A 36 20.85 0.77 6.81
CA GLY A 36 21.55 1.65 5.87
C GLY A 36 20.58 2.50 5.03
N LEU A 37 19.48 1.88 4.60
CA LEU A 37 18.38 2.59 3.95
C LEU A 37 17.72 3.57 4.93
N ARG A 38 17.43 3.13 6.16
CA ARG A 38 16.83 3.98 7.20
C ARG A 38 17.61 5.28 7.43
N LYS A 39 18.93 5.18 7.63
CA LYS A 39 19.81 6.35 7.82
C LYS A 39 19.76 7.31 6.63
N THR A 40 19.72 6.78 5.41
CA THR A 40 19.63 7.59 4.19
C THR A 40 18.28 8.33 4.11
N LEU A 41 17.18 7.66 4.48
CA LEU A 41 15.85 8.26 4.52
C LEU A 41 15.73 9.33 5.62
N ILE A 42 16.32 9.12 6.78
CA ILE A 42 16.39 10.14 7.85
C ILE A 42 17.14 11.37 7.34
N ARG A 43 18.30 11.19 6.70
CA ARG A 43 19.06 12.29 6.10
C ARG A 43 18.24 13.03 5.04
N TRP A 44 17.50 12.30 4.21
CA TRP A 44 16.58 12.91 3.25
C TRP A 44 15.50 13.75 3.94
N ALA A 45 14.87 13.25 5.00
CA ALA A 45 13.86 13.99 5.76
C ALA A 45 14.44 15.27 6.39
N SER A 46 15.64 15.20 6.98
CA SER A 46 16.34 16.38 7.50
C SER A 46 16.62 17.41 6.41
N SER A 47 17.07 16.97 5.22
CA SER A 47 17.33 17.88 4.10
C SER A 47 16.09 18.61 3.56
N LEU A 48 14.90 18.03 3.75
CA LEU A 48 13.64 18.69 3.43
C LEU A 48 13.28 19.77 4.45
N ASN A 49 13.57 19.51 5.72
CA ASN A 49 13.32 20.47 6.80
C ASN A 49 14.26 21.69 6.69
N GLU A 50 15.52 21.49 6.32
CA GLU A 50 16.53 22.57 6.18
C GLU A 50 16.21 23.57 5.04
N LYS A 51 15.62 23.10 3.94
CA LYS A 51 15.34 23.94 2.75
C LYS A 51 14.23 24.98 2.94
N LYS A 52 13.48 24.94 4.05
CA LYS A 52 12.27 25.76 4.28
C LYS A 52 12.21 26.33 5.71
N ALA A 53 13.37 26.70 6.24
CA ALA A 53 13.64 27.09 7.64
C ALA A 53 12.96 28.38 8.17
N ASP A 54 11.93 28.91 7.50
CA ASP A 54 11.23 30.13 7.93
C ASP A 54 10.11 29.89 8.97
N ASN A 55 9.80 28.63 9.29
CA ASN A 55 8.88 28.27 10.37
C ASN A 55 9.44 27.05 11.09
N ASP A 56 9.59 27.14 12.41
CA ASP A 56 10.15 26.15 13.37
C ASP A 56 9.48 24.74 13.36
N GLU A 57 8.66 24.44 12.37
CA GLU A 57 7.89 23.21 12.25
C GLU A 57 8.54 22.24 11.26
N GLN A 58 8.98 21.08 11.78
CA GLN A 58 9.43 19.95 10.97
C GLN A 58 8.37 19.54 9.94
N ILE A 59 8.74 19.50 8.65
CA ILE A 59 7.87 19.13 7.53
C ILE A 59 7.62 17.62 7.54
N VAL A 60 8.68 16.84 7.74
CA VAL A 60 8.66 15.38 7.80
C VAL A 60 9.40 14.92 9.06
N THR A 61 8.76 14.04 9.82
CA THR A 61 9.32 13.44 11.05
C THR A 61 9.20 11.92 10.97
N LEU A 62 10.24 11.18 11.39
CA LEU A 62 10.18 9.73 11.49
C LEU A 62 9.18 9.31 12.58
N ALA A 63 8.23 8.46 12.25
CA ALA A 63 7.28 7.89 13.20
C ALA A 63 7.76 6.50 13.62
N GLU A 64 8.67 6.46 14.61
CA GLU A 64 9.28 5.20 15.06
C GLU A 64 8.25 4.20 15.58
N HIS A 65 7.25 4.67 16.33
CA HIS A 65 6.17 3.83 16.87
C HIS A 65 5.27 3.19 15.79
N LEU A 66 5.29 3.69 14.56
CA LEU A 66 4.54 3.14 13.42
C LEU A 66 5.45 2.43 12.42
N SER A 67 6.76 2.46 12.65
CA SER A 67 7.72 1.82 11.78
C SER A 67 7.89 0.37 12.20
N THR A 68 7.95 -0.51 11.21
CA THR A 68 8.27 -1.93 11.38
C THR A 68 9.57 -2.23 10.62
N ASP A 69 10.08 -3.45 10.75
CA ASP A 69 11.32 -3.87 10.09
C ASP A 69 11.28 -3.69 8.56
N TYR A 70 10.09 -3.83 7.96
CA TYR A 70 9.85 -3.73 6.52
C TYR A 70 8.92 -2.58 6.13
N CYS A 71 8.70 -1.62 7.02
CA CYS A 71 7.94 -0.42 6.73
C CYS A 71 8.47 0.75 7.56
N TYR A 72 9.24 1.64 6.94
CA TYR A 72 9.67 2.88 7.58
C TYR A 72 8.63 3.96 7.36
N THR A 73 8.03 4.43 8.45
CA THR A 73 6.90 5.34 8.43
C THR A 73 7.35 6.75 8.81
N PHE A 74 6.98 7.73 8.00
CA PHE A 74 7.20 9.15 8.26
C PHE A 74 5.87 9.88 8.33
N THR A 75 5.72 10.74 9.33
CA THR A 75 4.59 11.67 9.45
C THR A 75 4.93 12.97 8.75
N VAL A 76 4.00 13.45 7.93
CA VAL A 76 4.09 14.68 7.16
C VAL A 76 3.16 15.71 7.77
N LYS A 77 3.72 16.80 8.29
CA LYS A 77 2.92 17.91 8.85
C LYS A 77 2.45 18.89 7.78
N LYS A 78 3.26 19.07 6.72
CA LYS A 78 2.97 20.00 5.60
C LYS A 78 2.97 19.26 4.27
N PRO A 79 1.83 18.65 3.85
CA PRO A 79 1.75 17.85 2.62
C PRO A 79 2.17 18.63 1.36
N ALA A 80 1.77 19.90 1.25
CA ALA A 80 2.13 20.76 0.12
C ALA A 80 3.64 21.05 0.02
N ALA A 81 4.41 20.82 1.09
CA ALA A 81 5.85 21.07 1.09
C ALA A 81 6.67 19.84 0.67
N VAL A 82 6.04 18.66 0.56
CA VAL A 82 6.69 17.40 0.20
C VAL A 82 6.56 17.15 -1.31
N PRO A 83 7.59 16.60 -1.98
CA PRO A 83 7.48 16.24 -3.39
C PRO A 83 6.37 15.21 -3.64
N PRO A 84 5.75 15.21 -4.83
CA PRO A 84 4.78 14.19 -5.21
C PRO A 84 5.44 12.80 -5.28
N VAL A 85 4.62 11.74 -5.16
CA VAL A 85 5.11 10.36 -5.05
C VAL A 85 6.03 9.93 -6.20
N ARG A 86 5.77 10.42 -7.42
CA ARG A 86 6.58 10.12 -8.61
C ARG A 86 7.99 10.70 -8.50
N GLU A 87 8.11 11.93 -8.01
CA GLU A 87 9.40 12.59 -7.80
C GLU A 87 10.18 11.93 -6.68
N LEU A 88 9.51 11.61 -5.57
CA LEU A 88 10.17 10.91 -4.46
C LEU A 88 10.67 9.52 -4.88
N ARG A 89 9.86 8.75 -5.63
CA ARG A 89 10.31 7.48 -6.23
C ARG A 89 11.50 7.69 -7.19
N LYS A 90 11.52 8.77 -7.96
CA LYS A 90 12.63 9.11 -8.86
C LYS A 90 13.90 9.41 -8.05
N LEU A 91 13.83 10.21 -6.99
CA LEU A 91 14.97 10.55 -6.13
C LEU A 91 15.61 9.29 -5.52
N LEU A 92 14.80 8.40 -4.97
CA LEU A 92 15.28 7.16 -4.36
C LEU A 92 15.93 6.23 -5.40
N ARG A 93 15.36 6.15 -6.61
CA ARG A 93 15.96 5.39 -7.72
C ARG A 93 17.30 5.95 -8.17
N ILE A 94 17.45 7.28 -8.23
CA ILE A 94 18.73 7.93 -8.57
C ILE A 94 19.80 7.61 -7.52
N GLN A 95 19.41 7.53 -6.25
CA GLN A 95 20.29 7.11 -5.16
C GLN A 95 20.52 5.60 -5.08
N ALA A 96 20.04 4.84 -6.08
CA ALA A 96 20.10 3.38 -6.15
C ALA A 96 19.45 2.65 -4.95
N LEU A 97 18.53 3.32 -4.24
CA LEU A 97 17.81 2.75 -3.11
C LEU A 97 16.70 1.82 -3.62
N ARG A 98 16.75 0.56 -3.20
CA ARG A 98 15.82 -0.50 -3.61
C ARG A 98 14.58 -0.52 -2.70
N CYS A 99 13.76 0.51 -2.82
CA CYS A 99 12.53 0.64 -2.05
C CYS A 99 11.37 1.21 -2.87
N HIS A 100 10.16 1.06 -2.34
CA HIS A 100 8.97 1.74 -2.82
C HIS A 100 8.46 2.71 -1.78
N VAL A 101 7.90 3.81 -2.27
CA VAL A 101 7.24 4.81 -1.43
C VAL A 101 5.75 4.79 -1.71
N VAL A 102 5.02 4.73 -0.61
CA VAL A 102 3.57 4.67 -0.56
C VAL A 102 3.09 5.81 0.35
N TYR A 103 2.37 6.78 -0.22
CA TYR A 103 1.69 7.79 0.60
C TYR A 103 0.37 7.22 1.08
N SER A 104 0.12 7.38 2.38
CA SER A 104 -1.08 6.94 3.08
C SER A 104 -1.72 8.11 3.81
N GLN A 105 -2.96 7.92 4.27
CA GLN A 105 -3.72 8.92 5.04
C GLN A 105 -3.75 10.31 4.37
N ASN A 106 -4.12 10.35 3.09
CA ASN A 106 -4.20 11.58 2.30
C ASN A 106 -2.87 12.38 2.22
N GLY A 107 -1.73 11.68 2.28
CA GLY A 107 -0.42 12.29 2.17
C GLY A 107 0.15 12.85 3.48
N THR A 108 -0.56 12.68 4.59
CA THR A 108 -0.04 12.97 5.94
C THR A 108 0.93 11.90 6.44
N ARG A 109 1.03 10.76 5.74
CA ARG A 109 1.95 9.68 6.07
C ARG A 109 2.65 9.16 4.82
N ILE A 110 3.95 8.88 4.95
CA ILE A 110 4.79 8.27 3.93
C ILE A 110 5.32 6.96 4.48
N ASN A 111 4.99 5.86 3.82
CA ASN A 111 5.51 4.53 4.12
C ASN A 111 6.56 4.18 3.07
N VAL A 112 7.76 3.85 3.52
CA VAL A 112 8.81 3.30 2.67
C VAL A 112 8.90 1.81 2.95
N ILE A 113 8.75 1.01 1.90
CA ILE A 113 8.63 -0.45 1.98
C ILE A 113 9.58 -1.13 0.99
N PRO A 114 9.93 -2.42 1.18
CA PRO A 114 10.67 -3.18 0.20
C PRO A 114 9.97 -3.21 -1.16
N VAL A 115 10.75 -3.37 -2.22
CA VAL A 115 10.23 -3.43 -3.60
C VAL A 115 9.17 -4.53 -3.77
N LEU A 116 9.31 -5.61 -3.01
CA LEU A 116 8.45 -6.79 -3.08
C LEU A 116 7.32 -6.80 -2.04
N ALA A 117 7.23 -5.77 -1.17
CA ALA A 117 6.28 -5.75 -0.06
C ALA A 117 5.02 -4.90 -0.32
N SER A 118 4.82 -4.41 -1.55
CA SER A 118 3.57 -3.70 -1.90
C SER A 118 2.39 -4.67 -1.98
N ARG A 119 1.16 -4.17 -1.83
CA ARG A 119 -0.05 -5.03 -1.77
C ARG A 119 -0.23 -5.88 -3.04
N ILE A 120 0.03 -5.31 -4.22
CA ILE A 120 -0.03 -6.07 -5.48
C ILE A 120 1.09 -7.12 -5.59
N GLN A 121 2.25 -6.87 -4.99
CA GLN A 121 3.34 -7.86 -4.98
C GLN A 121 3.00 -9.03 -4.06
N ALA A 122 2.33 -8.78 -2.93
CA ALA A 122 1.80 -9.85 -2.08
C ALA A 122 0.80 -10.74 -2.83
N LEU A 123 -0.12 -10.15 -3.63
CA LEU A 123 -1.04 -10.92 -4.48
C LEU A 123 -0.29 -11.76 -5.52
N ARG A 124 0.75 -11.21 -6.15
CA ARG A 124 1.59 -11.98 -7.09
C ARG A 124 2.36 -13.10 -6.39
N TYR A 125 2.86 -12.87 -5.18
CA TYR A 125 3.48 -13.90 -4.39
C TYR A 125 2.51 -15.04 -4.11
N LEU A 126 1.27 -14.75 -3.73
CA LEU A 126 0.21 -15.74 -3.56
C LEU A 126 -0.05 -16.53 -4.85
N PHE A 127 -0.14 -15.86 -6.01
CA PHE A 127 -0.30 -16.55 -7.29
C PHE A 127 0.88 -17.50 -7.59
N VAL A 128 2.12 -17.02 -7.50
CA VAL A 128 3.30 -17.79 -7.90
C VAL A 128 3.65 -18.89 -6.90
N ARG A 129 3.66 -18.57 -5.61
CA ARG A 129 4.13 -19.49 -4.56
C ARG A 129 3.04 -20.44 -4.08
N TRP A 130 1.80 -19.96 -4.00
CA TRP A 130 0.67 -20.75 -3.50
C TRP A 130 -0.18 -21.35 -4.62
N GLY A 131 0.05 -20.95 -5.87
CA GLY A 131 -0.73 -21.44 -7.01
C GLY A 131 -2.19 -20.98 -6.99
N ILE A 132 -2.50 -19.89 -6.28
CA ILE A 132 -3.86 -19.36 -6.18
C ILE A 132 -4.22 -18.72 -7.52
N ASP A 133 -5.30 -19.19 -8.13
CA ASP A 133 -5.84 -18.58 -9.35
C ASP A 133 -6.40 -17.17 -9.07
N MET A 134 -5.77 -16.16 -9.66
CA MET A 134 -6.16 -14.75 -9.49
C MET A 134 -7.61 -14.51 -9.95
N ALA A 135 -8.11 -15.23 -10.96
CA ALA A 135 -9.48 -15.05 -11.45
C ALA A 135 -10.56 -15.46 -10.43
N LYS A 136 -10.19 -16.30 -9.45
CA LYS A 136 -11.06 -16.75 -8.35
C LYS A 136 -10.86 -15.94 -7.08
N MET A 137 -9.97 -14.95 -7.10
CA MET A 137 -9.68 -14.10 -5.95
C MET A 137 -10.59 -12.87 -5.94
N ALA A 138 -11.19 -12.58 -4.79
CA ALA A 138 -11.87 -11.32 -4.51
C ALA A 138 -10.99 -10.43 -3.62
N VAL A 139 -10.78 -9.18 -4.04
CA VAL A 139 -10.04 -8.18 -3.28
C VAL A 139 -10.99 -7.06 -2.89
N PHE A 140 -11.12 -6.80 -1.60
CA PHE A 140 -11.91 -5.68 -1.08
C PHE A 140 -11.03 -4.45 -0.93
N VAL A 141 -11.46 -3.34 -1.51
CA VAL A 141 -10.71 -2.08 -1.45
C VAL A 141 -11.65 -0.94 -1.11
N GLY A 142 -11.21 0.00 -0.29
CA GLY A 142 -11.97 1.23 -0.05
C GLY A 142 -11.93 2.18 -1.25
N GLU A 143 -12.91 3.06 -1.37
CA GLU A 143 -13.02 4.06 -2.43
C GLU A 143 -11.78 4.96 -2.58
N SER A 144 -11.16 5.34 -1.46
CA SER A 144 -9.84 5.96 -1.46
C SER A 144 -8.84 5.09 -0.70
N GLY A 145 -7.68 4.84 -1.32
CA GLY A 145 -6.58 4.12 -0.69
C GLY A 145 -5.24 4.81 -0.93
N ASP A 146 -4.20 4.21 -0.34
CA ASP A 146 -2.82 4.64 -0.51
C ASP A 146 -2.38 4.68 -1.98
N THR A 147 -1.23 5.30 -2.28
CA THR A 147 -0.77 5.45 -3.68
C THR A 147 -0.52 4.16 -4.46
N ASP A 148 -0.40 3.00 -3.81
CA ASP A 148 -0.35 1.68 -4.46
C ASP A 148 -1.73 1.08 -4.77
N TYR A 149 -2.82 1.81 -4.49
CA TYR A 149 -4.20 1.48 -4.88
C TYR A 149 -4.36 1.24 -6.39
N GLU A 150 -3.61 1.97 -7.21
CA GLU A 150 -3.60 1.79 -8.67
C GLU A 150 -3.21 0.38 -9.09
N GLY A 151 -2.21 -0.19 -8.42
CA GLY A 151 -1.77 -1.54 -8.68
C GLY A 151 -2.77 -2.59 -8.21
N LEU A 152 -3.70 -2.25 -7.30
CA LEU A 152 -4.68 -3.18 -6.76
C LEU A 152 -5.96 -3.29 -7.58
N LEU A 153 -6.38 -2.25 -8.30
CA LEU A 153 -7.57 -2.37 -9.15
C LEU A 153 -7.26 -2.92 -10.54
N GLY A 154 -5.99 -2.91 -10.95
CA GLY A 154 -5.55 -3.54 -12.20
C GLY A 154 -5.17 -5.01 -11.99
N GLY A 155 -5.69 -5.91 -12.83
CA GLY A 155 -5.31 -7.32 -12.80
C GLY A 155 -6.39 -8.28 -13.29
N LEU A 156 -6.16 -9.57 -13.05
CA LEU A 156 -7.11 -10.66 -13.33
C LEU A 156 -8.08 -10.93 -12.18
N HIS A 157 -7.78 -10.41 -10.99
CA HIS A 157 -8.61 -10.62 -9.81
C HIS A 157 -9.85 -9.72 -9.83
N LYS A 158 -10.87 -10.17 -9.11
CA LYS A 158 -12.14 -9.47 -8.97
C LYS A 158 -12.04 -8.51 -7.78
N SER A 159 -12.48 -7.28 -7.94
CA SER A 159 -12.33 -6.21 -6.95
C SER A 159 -13.69 -5.68 -6.50
N VAL A 160 -13.88 -5.56 -5.19
CA VAL A 160 -15.06 -4.91 -4.60
C VAL A 160 -14.63 -3.59 -4.00
N VAL A 161 -15.14 -2.48 -4.54
CA VAL A 161 -14.84 -1.13 -4.07
C VAL A 161 -15.93 -0.69 -3.09
N LEU A 162 -15.56 -0.59 -1.82
CA LEU A 162 -16.42 -0.14 -0.73
C LEU A 162 -16.50 1.39 -0.71
N LYS A 163 -17.67 1.93 -1.07
CA LYS A 163 -17.97 3.37 -1.09
C LYS A 163 -18.26 3.89 0.31
N GLY A 164 -17.84 5.12 0.64
CA GLY A 164 -18.20 5.77 1.92
C GLY A 164 -17.44 5.29 3.16
N VAL A 165 -16.52 4.33 3.03
CA VAL A 165 -15.62 3.91 4.14
C VAL A 165 -14.48 4.92 4.35
N SER A 166 -14.23 5.81 3.40
CA SER A 166 -13.20 6.84 3.49
C SER A 166 -13.70 8.22 3.06
N CYS A 167 -13.02 9.26 3.53
CA CYS A 167 -13.46 10.65 3.37
C CYS A 167 -13.43 11.10 1.89
N SER A 168 -14.52 11.73 1.44
CA SER A 168 -14.79 12.15 0.06
C SER A 168 -13.83 13.23 -0.49
N ALA A 169 -13.12 13.94 0.37
CA ALA A 169 -12.11 14.94 -0.02
C ALA A 169 -10.71 14.33 -0.29
N CYS A 170 -10.53 13.02 -0.06
CA CYS A 170 -9.21 12.36 0.00
C CYS A 170 -8.70 11.82 -1.34
N LEU A 171 -9.26 12.31 -2.45
CA LEU A 171 -8.87 11.87 -3.76
C LEU A 171 -7.54 12.55 -4.15
N HIS A 172 -6.43 11.91 -3.81
CA HIS A 172 -5.26 11.88 -4.68
C HIS A 172 -4.34 13.11 -4.61
N ALA A 173 -4.28 13.80 -3.47
CA ALA A 173 -3.52 15.05 -3.29
C ALA A 173 -2.03 15.02 -3.72
N ASN A 174 -1.43 13.82 -3.89
CA ASN A 174 -0.04 13.65 -4.33
C ASN A 174 0.12 12.99 -5.72
N ARG A 175 -0.96 12.91 -6.52
CA ARG A 175 -0.91 12.47 -7.93
C ARG A 175 -0.90 13.68 -8.86
N SER A 176 -0.20 13.56 -9.98
CA SER A 176 -0.16 14.58 -11.04
C SER A 176 -1.20 14.35 -12.14
N TYR A 177 -2.06 13.34 -11.99
CA TYR A 177 -3.06 12.89 -12.97
C TYR A 177 -4.33 12.39 -12.27
N PRO A 178 -5.50 12.47 -12.93
CA PRO A 178 -6.73 11.88 -12.42
C PRO A 178 -6.69 10.35 -12.51
N LEU A 179 -7.33 9.66 -11.56
CA LEU A 179 -7.25 8.19 -11.46
C LEU A 179 -7.98 7.47 -12.60
N THR A 180 -8.99 8.12 -13.18
CA THR A 180 -9.73 7.63 -14.36
C THR A 180 -8.83 7.40 -15.57
N ASP A 181 -7.68 8.07 -15.65
CA ASP A 181 -6.74 7.88 -16.76
C ASP A 181 -5.93 6.58 -16.64
N VAL A 182 -5.89 5.98 -15.44
CA VAL A 182 -5.07 4.79 -15.14
C VAL A 182 -5.94 3.57 -14.85
N ILE A 183 -7.15 3.77 -14.32
CA ILE A 183 -8.02 2.68 -13.88
C ILE A 183 -9.39 2.81 -14.55
N SER A 184 -9.83 1.72 -15.18
CA SER A 184 -11.22 1.59 -15.62
C SER A 184 -12.09 1.07 -14.48
N PHE A 185 -13.00 1.92 -14.01
CA PHE A 185 -14.01 1.54 -13.01
C PHE A 185 -15.19 0.76 -13.63
N GLU A 186 -15.30 0.75 -14.96
CA GLU A 186 -16.41 0.13 -15.70
C GLU A 186 -16.11 -1.31 -16.16
N SER A 187 -15.17 -2.00 -15.50
CA SER A 187 -14.85 -3.39 -15.85
C SER A 187 -15.79 -4.38 -15.15
N ASN A 188 -16.10 -5.51 -15.81
CA ASN A 188 -16.89 -6.60 -15.21
C ASN A 188 -16.26 -7.19 -13.94
N ASN A 189 -14.97 -6.95 -13.72
CA ASN A 189 -14.24 -7.43 -12.55
C ASN A 189 -14.33 -6.46 -11.37
N VAL A 190 -14.94 -5.28 -11.52
CA VAL A 190 -15.05 -4.27 -10.46
C VAL A 190 -16.52 -4.07 -10.09
N VAL A 191 -16.85 -4.24 -8.81
CA VAL A 191 -18.19 -3.99 -8.28
C VAL A 191 -18.10 -2.97 -7.15
N HIS A 192 -18.99 -1.98 -7.16
CA HIS A 192 -19.11 -1.02 -6.08
C HIS A 192 -20.16 -1.48 -5.06
N ALA A 193 -19.83 -1.43 -3.78
CA ALA A 193 -20.71 -1.81 -2.68
C ALA A 193 -20.70 -0.73 -1.58
N SER A 194 -21.80 -0.63 -0.83
CA SER A 194 -21.88 0.18 0.39
C SER A 194 -21.40 -0.65 1.59
N PRO A 195 -20.80 -0.06 2.64
CA PRO A 195 -20.45 -0.78 3.86
C PRO A 195 -21.64 -1.52 4.49
N ASP A 196 -22.85 -0.99 4.33
CA ASP A 196 -24.07 -1.57 4.88
C ASP A 196 -24.73 -2.61 3.96
N SER A 197 -24.21 -2.79 2.74
CA SER A 197 -24.74 -3.79 1.80
C SER A 197 -24.16 -5.17 2.07
N ASP A 198 -24.97 -6.21 1.89
CA ASP A 198 -24.54 -7.59 2.05
C ASP A 198 -23.38 -7.91 1.11
N VAL A 199 -22.19 -8.13 1.69
CA VAL A 199 -20.96 -8.54 0.98
C VAL A 199 -21.22 -9.74 0.06
N ARG A 200 -22.17 -10.60 0.45
CA ARG A 200 -22.64 -11.75 -0.33
C ARG A 200 -23.18 -11.34 -1.71
N ASP A 201 -23.95 -10.26 -1.81
CA ASP A 201 -24.52 -9.80 -3.09
C ASP A 201 -23.44 -9.26 -4.02
N ALA A 202 -22.45 -8.56 -3.48
CA ALA A 202 -21.29 -8.11 -4.25
C ALA A 202 -20.49 -9.29 -4.82
N LEU A 203 -20.29 -10.35 -4.02
CA LEU A 203 -19.61 -11.58 -4.46
C LEU A 203 -20.42 -12.40 -5.48
N LYS A 204 -21.76 -12.38 -5.38
CA LYS A 204 -22.66 -12.99 -6.39
C LYS A 204 -22.55 -12.26 -7.73
N LYS A 205 -22.56 -10.92 -7.73
CA LYS A 205 -22.36 -10.12 -8.95
C LYS A 205 -21.01 -10.39 -9.63
N LEU A 206 -20.01 -10.75 -8.83
CA LEU A 206 -18.70 -11.15 -9.29
C LEU A 206 -18.62 -12.64 -9.66
N GLU A 207 -19.70 -13.41 -9.67
CA GLU A 207 -19.73 -14.84 -10.00
C GLU A 207 -18.76 -15.70 -9.17
N LEU A 208 -18.42 -15.27 -7.95
CA LEU A 208 -17.55 -16.01 -7.04
C LEU A 208 -18.33 -16.95 -6.12
N LEU A 209 -19.61 -16.63 -5.88
CA LEU A 209 -20.54 -17.48 -5.16
C LEU A 209 -21.62 -17.94 -6.14
N LYS A 210 -21.89 -19.24 -6.14
CA LYS A 210 -23.11 -19.79 -6.74
C LYS A 210 -24.24 -19.71 -5.71
N ASP A 211 -25.47 -19.58 -6.20
CA ASP A 211 -26.68 -19.60 -5.36
C ASP A 211 -26.85 -20.92 -4.61
#